data_AF-A0AAE5XKD6-F1
#
_entry.id   AF-A0AAE5XKD6-F1
#
_cell.length_a   1.000
_cell.length_b   1.000
_cell.length_c   1.000
_cell.angle_alpha   90.00
_cell.angle_beta   90.00
_cell.angle_gamma   90.00
#
_symmetry.space_group_name_H-M   'P 1'
#
loop_
_entity.id
_entity.type
_entity.pdbx_description
1 polymer ?
#
loop_
_entity_poly.entity_id
_entity_poly.type
_entity_poly.pdbx_seq_one_letter_code
_entity_poly.pdbx_strand_id
1 'polypeptide(L)'
;MEINANDIYEKIIQAAEASFKEGWLAVKSYAPAEFKKMSVQLADVAQNVALYQIDKNQGYSPKTGKILIKMQRTSCESVLVAITQLTLIAVQKALNAIMKVLKDAFGGVLAAVV
;
A
#
# COMPACT_ATOMS: atom_id res chain seq x y z
N MET A 1 9.10 16.66 3.03
CA MET A 1 9.17 15.73 1.89
C MET A 1 7.73 15.36 1.58
N GLU A 2 7.22 15.81 0.44
CA GLU A 2 5.86 15.50 0.02
C GLU A 2 5.84 14.04 -0.46
N ILE A 3 5.04 13.20 0.19
CA ILE A 3 4.93 11.79 -0.17
C ILE A 3 4.02 11.70 -1.41
N ASN A 4 4.60 11.46 -2.58
CA ASN A 4 3.88 11.41 -3.85
C ASN A 4 3.33 10.00 -4.13
N ALA A 5 2.07 9.93 -4.55
CA ALA A 5 1.40 8.69 -4.94
C ALA A 5 2.09 7.96 -6.12
N ASN A 6 2.76 8.69 -7.02
CA ASN A 6 3.52 8.08 -8.13
C ASN A 6 4.77 7.35 -7.62
N ASP A 7 5.52 7.97 -6.71
CA ASP A 7 6.71 7.34 -6.12
C ASP A 7 6.32 6.08 -5.34
N ILE A 8 5.22 6.13 -4.58
CA ILE A 8 4.67 4.96 -3.89
C ILE A 8 4.29 3.89 -4.91
N TYR A 9 3.59 4.27 -5.98
CA TYR A 9 3.13 3.33 -7.01
C TYR A 9 4.30 2.58 -7.65
N GLU A 10 5.36 3.30 -8.05
CA GLU A 10 6.55 2.70 -8.64
C GLU A 10 7.20 1.68 -7.69
N LYS A 11 7.30 2.00 -6.39
CA LYS A 11 7.81 1.07 -5.38
C LYS A 11 6.92 -0.14 -5.18
N ILE A 12 5.60 0.03 -5.20
CA ILE A 12 4.64 -1.08 -5.13
C ILE A 12 4.83 -2.01 -6.34
N ILE A 13 4.90 -1.47 -7.56
CA ILE A 13 5.03 -2.29 -8.78
C ILE A 13 6.32 -3.09 -8.75
N GLN A 14 7.46 -2.45 -8.47
CA GLN A 14 8.76 -3.12 -8.37
C GLN A 14 8.74 -4.26 -7.32
N ALA A 15 8.16 -3.99 -6.14
CA ALA A 15 8.04 -4.99 -5.09
C ALA A 15 7.07 -6.12 -5.46
N ALA A 16 5.97 -5.81 -6.15
CA ALA A 16 4.97 -6.76 -6.58
C ALA A 16 5.53 -7.72 -7.65
N GLU A 17 6.22 -7.19 -8.66
CA GLU A 17 6.87 -8.00 -9.70
C GLU A 17 7.86 -9.01 -9.09
N ALA A 18 8.70 -8.54 -8.18
CA ALA A 18 9.66 -9.39 -7.47
C ALA A 18 8.98 -10.45 -6.56
N SER A 19 7.82 -10.11 -5.99
CA SER A 19 7.12 -10.97 -5.03
C SER A 19 6.24 -12.03 -5.69
N PHE A 20 5.52 -11.66 -6.75
CA PHE A 20 4.65 -12.58 -7.46
C PHE A 20 5.41 -13.50 -8.42
N LYS A 21 6.61 -13.12 -8.88
CA LYS A 21 7.45 -13.94 -9.78
C LYS A 21 6.64 -14.49 -10.96
N GLU A 22 6.56 -15.82 -11.10
CA GLU A 22 5.76 -16.50 -12.13
C GLU A 22 4.27 -16.16 -12.05
N GLY A 23 3.75 -15.88 -10.85
CA GLY A 23 2.38 -15.43 -10.62
C GLY A 23 2.11 -14.00 -11.10
N TRP A 24 3.13 -13.22 -11.47
CA TRP A 24 2.93 -11.84 -11.94
C TRP A 24 2.06 -11.78 -13.19
N LEU A 25 2.27 -12.71 -14.13
CA LEU A 25 1.46 -12.79 -15.36
C LEU A 25 -0.03 -13.00 -15.09
N ALA A 26 -0.37 -13.68 -14.00
CA ALA A 26 -1.75 -13.93 -13.61
C ALA A 26 -2.44 -12.70 -13.00
N VAL A 27 -1.67 -11.73 -12.48
CA VAL A 27 -2.22 -10.57 -11.76
C VAL A 27 -2.03 -9.25 -12.51
N LYS A 28 -1.07 -9.16 -13.45
CA LYS A 28 -0.66 -7.91 -14.10
C LYS A 28 -1.76 -7.17 -14.85
N SER A 29 -2.85 -7.84 -15.24
CA SER A 29 -3.99 -7.21 -15.90
C SER A 29 -4.82 -6.33 -14.96
N TYR A 30 -4.76 -6.58 -13.64
CA TYR A 30 -5.58 -5.89 -12.64
C TYR A 30 -4.76 -5.26 -11.51
N ALA A 31 -3.66 -5.91 -11.11
CA ALA A 31 -2.80 -5.46 -10.04
C ALA A 31 -2.32 -4.00 -10.21
N PRO A 32 -1.94 -3.51 -11.42
CA PRO A 32 -1.56 -2.11 -11.60
C PRO A 32 -2.66 -1.11 -11.21
N ALA A 33 -3.93 -1.39 -11.51
CA ALA A 33 -5.02 -0.50 -11.14
C ALA A 33 -5.26 -0.49 -9.62
N GLU A 34 -5.24 -1.67 -9.00
CA GLU A 34 -5.37 -1.81 -7.54
C GLU A 34 -4.21 -1.16 -6.78
N PHE A 35 -2.99 -1.30 -7.29
CA PHE A 35 -1.81 -0.67 -6.70
C PHE A 35 -1.78 0.84 -6.90
N LYS A 36 -2.32 1.36 -8.00
CA LYS A 36 -2.50 2.80 -8.19
C LYS A 36 -3.52 3.37 -7.20
N LYS A 37 -4.63 2.66 -6.99
CA LYS A 37 -5.61 3.03 -5.95
C LYS A 37 -4.96 3.02 -4.55
N MET A 38 -4.18 1.97 -4.25
CA MET A 38 -3.46 1.87 -2.99
C MET A 38 -2.45 3.00 -2.79
N SER A 39 -1.71 3.39 -3.84
CA SER A 39 -0.70 4.44 -3.72
C SER A 39 -1.28 5.82 -3.45
N VAL A 40 -2.40 6.15 -4.10
CA VAL A 40 -3.14 7.40 -3.84
C VAL A 40 -3.62 7.45 -2.39
N GLN A 41 -4.22 6.36 -1.90
CA GLN A 41 -4.73 6.32 -0.53
C GLN A 41 -3.62 6.34 0.52
N LEU A 42 -2.47 5.70 0.24
CA LEU A 42 -1.30 5.77 1.11
C LEU A 42 -0.76 7.20 1.23
N ALA A 43 -0.66 7.91 0.10
CA ALA A 43 -0.21 9.30 0.07
C ALA A 43 -1.17 10.20 0.87
N ASP A 44 -2.48 10.07 0.64
CA ASP A 44 -3.51 10.84 1.33
C ASP A 44 -3.51 10.58 2.85
N VAL A 45 -3.44 9.32 3.27
CA VAL A 45 -3.36 8.96 4.69
C VAL A 45 -2.08 9.52 5.31
N ALA A 46 -0.94 9.41 4.63
CA ALA A 46 0.32 9.93 5.15
C ALA A 46 0.27 11.47 5.31
N GLN A 47 -0.33 12.18 4.35
CA GLN A 47 -0.51 13.62 4.44
C GLN A 47 -1.43 14.01 5.60
N ASN A 48 -2.56 13.34 5.77
CA ASN A 48 -3.48 13.60 6.88
C ASN A 48 -2.86 13.28 8.25
N VAL A 49 -2.04 12.24 8.34
CA VAL A 49 -1.32 11.94 9.60
C VAL A 49 -0.23 12.97 9.87
N ALA A 50 0.44 13.49 8.84
CA ALA A 50 1.40 14.59 8.99
C ALA A 50 0.71 15.87 9.48
N LEU A 51 -0.46 16.22 8.95
CA LEU A 51 -1.26 17.35 9.42
C LEU A 51 -1.62 17.21 10.91
N TYR A 52 -2.07 16.02 11.33
CA TYR A 52 -2.39 15.75 12.73
C TYR A 52 -1.19 15.90 13.68
N GLN A 53 0.01 15.55 13.21
CA GLN A 53 1.24 15.71 14.00
C GLN A 53 1.62 17.19 14.20
N ILE A 54 1.24 18.06 13.26
CA ILE A 54 1.44 19.50 13.36
C ILE A 54 0.34 20.14 14.23
N ASP A 55 -0.92 19.80 13.96
CA ASP A 55 -2.10 20.28 14.68
C ASP A 55 -3.10 19.14 14.87
N LYS A 56 -3.35 18.76 16.14
CA LYS A 56 -4.22 17.64 16.49
C LYS A 56 -5.69 17.84 16.10
N ASN A 57 -6.09 19.06 15.73
CA ASN A 57 -7.44 19.36 15.23
C ASN A 57 -7.57 19.16 13.71
N GLN A 58 -6.49 18.77 13.02
CA GLN A 58 -6.46 18.54 11.58
C GLN A 58 -6.11 17.08 11.26
N GLY A 59 -6.57 16.58 10.11
CA GLY A 59 -6.19 15.27 9.58
C GLY A 59 -6.54 14.07 10.48
N TYR A 60 -5.67 13.06 10.50
CA TYR A 60 -5.94 11.77 11.15
C TYR A 60 -4.91 11.43 12.23
N SER A 61 -5.38 10.92 13.38
CA SER A 61 -4.45 10.31 14.34
C SER A 61 -3.66 9.16 13.67
N PRO A 62 -2.41 8.88 14.10
CA PRO A 62 -1.64 7.75 13.57
C PRO A 62 -2.36 6.40 13.71
N LYS A 63 -3.20 6.23 14.75
CA LYS A 63 -4.03 5.04 14.93
C LYS A 63 -5.09 4.92 13.84
N THR A 64 -5.75 6.02 13.50
CA THR A 64 -6.72 6.07 12.40
C THR A 64 -6.03 5.79 11.07
N GLY A 65 -4.87 6.39 10.80
CA GLY A 65 -4.09 6.12 9.59
C GLY A 65 -3.75 4.64 9.40
N LYS A 66 -3.27 3.97 10.47
CA LYS A 66 -3.03 2.51 10.45
C LYS A 66 -4.27 1.69 10.10
N ILE A 67 -5.43 2.08 10.61
CA ILE A 67 -6.70 1.38 10.33
C ILE A 67 -7.06 1.54 8.85
N LEU A 68 -6.97 2.76 8.30
CA LEU A 68 -7.27 3.03 6.89
C LEU A 68 -6.35 2.25 5.95
N ILE A 69 -5.06 2.19 6.25
CA ILE A 69 -4.09 1.41 5.46
C ILE A 69 -4.38 -0.09 5.56
N LYS A 70 -4.72 -0.59 6.76
CA LYS A 70 -5.14 -1.98 6.94
C LYS A 70 -6.38 -2.29 6.09
N MET A 71 -7.39 -1.41 6.08
CA MET A 71 -8.59 -1.58 5.25
C MET A 71 -8.24 -1.63 3.76
N GLN A 72 -7.39 -0.71 3.28
CA GLN A 72 -6.97 -0.70 1.88
C GLN A 72 -6.17 -1.94 1.50
N ARG A 73 -5.26 -2.41 2.37
CA ARG A 73 -4.53 -3.67 2.20
C ARG A 73 -5.49 -4.85 2.07
N THR A 74 -6.47 -4.96 2.99
CA THR A 74 -7.46 -6.05 2.98
C THR A 74 -8.34 -5.98 1.74
N SER A 75 -8.76 -4.79 1.30
CA SER A 75 -9.54 -4.64 0.07
C SER A 75 -8.75 -5.11 -1.16
N CYS A 76 -7.49 -4.69 -1.29
CA CYS A 76 -6.62 -5.14 -2.38
C CYS A 76 -6.38 -6.66 -2.34
N GLU A 77 -6.21 -7.24 -1.15
CA GLU A 77 -6.09 -8.69 -0.97
C GLU A 77 -7.34 -9.42 -1.48
N SER A 78 -8.53 -8.97 -1.09
CA SER A 78 -9.80 -9.55 -1.53
C SER A 78 -9.97 -9.48 -3.04
N VAL A 79 -9.64 -8.34 -3.67
CA VAL A 79 -9.68 -8.22 -5.13
C VAL A 79 -8.73 -9.23 -5.76
N LEU A 80 -7.43 -9.16 -5.44
CA LEU A 80 -6.42 -10.01 -6.06
C LEU A 80 -6.72 -11.51 -5.89
N VAL A 81 -7.26 -11.93 -4.75
CA VAL A 81 -7.66 -13.34 -4.55
C VAL A 81 -8.90 -13.71 -5.39
N ALA A 82 -9.88 -12.82 -5.51
CA ALA A 82 -11.13 -13.11 -6.23
C ALA A 82 -10.93 -13.16 -7.76
N ILE A 83 -10.05 -12.32 -8.30
CA ILE A 83 -9.84 -12.16 -9.75
C ILE A 83 -8.67 -12.98 -10.29
N THR A 84 -7.94 -13.69 -9.43
CA THR A 84 -6.78 -14.50 -9.84
C THR A 84 -6.94 -15.93 -9.35
N GLN A 85 -6.20 -16.87 -9.93
CA GLN A 85 -6.12 -18.25 -9.44
C GLN A 85 -5.06 -18.40 -8.33
N LEU A 86 -4.55 -17.29 -7.78
CA LEU A 86 -3.55 -17.34 -6.73
C LEU A 86 -4.19 -17.70 -5.40
N THR A 87 -3.45 -18.47 -4.60
CA THR A 87 -3.86 -18.75 -3.23
C THR A 87 -3.80 -17.48 -2.39
N LEU A 88 -4.69 -17.38 -1.40
CA LEU A 88 -4.70 -16.29 -0.41
C LEU A 88 -3.31 -16.07 0.21
N ILE A 89 -2.60 -17.16 0.53
CA ILE A 89 -1.26 -17.12 1.12
C ILE A 89 -0.24 -16.46 0.17
N ALA A 90 -0.32 -16.72 -1.14
CA ALA A 90 0.58 -16.10 -2.11
C ALA A 90 0.35 -14.59 -2.19
N VAL A 91 -0.91 -14.15 -2.24
CA VAL A 91 -1.28 -12.73 -2.25
C VAL A 91 -0.82 -12.04 -0.96
N GLN A 92 -1.05 -12.65 0.21
CA GLN A 92 -0.63 -12.12 1.50
C GLN A 92 0.89 -11.96 1.60
N LYS A 93 1.67 -12.92 1.10
CA LYS A 93 3.14 -12.81 1.06
C LYS A 93 3.59 -11.63 0.21
N ALA A 94 2.99 -11.43 -0.96
CA ALA A 94 3.31 -10.31 -1.83
C ALA A 94 2.95 -8.95 -1.21
N LEU A 95 1.75 -8.83 -0.64
CA LEU A 95 1.34 -7.58 0.04
C LEU A 95 2.23 -7.27 1.25
N ASN A 96 2.66 -8.28 2.01
CA ASN A 96 3.59 -8.07 3.12
C ASN A 96 4.97 -7.57 2.63
N ALA A 97 5.46 -8.12 1.52
CA ALA A 97 6.72 -7.67 0.92
C ALA A 97 6.60 -6.22 0.41
N ILE A 98 5.48 -5.88 -0.24
CA ILE A 98 5.17 -4.51 -0.68
C ILE A 98 5.19 -3.53 0.51
N MET A 99 4.45 -3.83 1.58
CA MET A 99 4.39 -2.93 2.75
C MET A 99 5.76 -2.78 3.42
N LYS A 100 6.57 -3.84 3.45
CA LYS A 100 7.96 -3.76 3.93
C LYS A 100 8.80 -2.81 3.09
N VAL A 101 8.76 -2.93 1.76
CA VAL A 101 9.49 -2.03 0.85
C VAL A 101 9.06 -0.58 1.05
N LEU A 102 7.77 -0.32 1.23
CA LEU A 102 7.27 1.03 1.48
C LEU A 102 7.77 1.60 2.81
N LYS A 103 7.80 0.78 3.86
CA LYS A 103 8.35 1.16 5.16
C LYS A 103 9.82 1.56 5.06
N ASP A 104 10.61 0.75 4.35
CA ASP A 104 12.05 0.94 4.20
C ASP A 104 12.37 2.14 3.29
N ALA A 105 11.56 2.38 2.25
CA ALA A 105 11.82 3.42 1.25
C ALA A 105 11.46 4.85 1.71
N PHE A 106 10.36 5.03 2.44
CA PHE A 106 9.82 6.37 2.72
C PHE A 106 10.05 6.86 4.15
N GLY A 107 10.29 5.96 5.12
CA GLY A 107 10.48 6.34 6.52
C GLY A 107 9.35 7.21 7.09
N GLY A 108 9.65 7.95 8.17
CA GLY A 108 8.79 9.03 8.70
C GLY A 108 7.33 8.66 8.92
N VAL A 109 6.42 9.52 8.46
CA VAL A 109 4.97 9.36 8.65
C VAL A 109 4.44 8.12 7.95
N LEU A 110 4.90 7.80 6.74
CA LEU A 110 4.42 6.62 6.02
C LEU A 110 4.84 5.33 6.74
N ALA A 111 6.10 5.22 7.17
CA ALA A 111 6.60 4.07 7.93
C ALA A 111 5.90 3.87 9.29
N ALA A 112 5.30 4.93 9.83
CA ALA A 112 4.53 4.85 11.07
C ALA A 112 3.15 4.20 10.87
N VAL A 113 2.66 4.11 9.63
CA VAL A 113 1.29 3.66 9.33
C VAL A 113 1.19 2.43 8.42
N VAL A 114 2.28 2.05 7.74
CA VAL A 114 2.41 0.79 6.95
C VAL A 114 3.06 -0.36 7.71
#